data_AF-A0A1N7SRW3-F1
#
_entry.id   AF-A0A1N7SRW3-F1
#
_cell.length_a   1.000
_cell.length_b   1.000
_cell.length_c   1.000
_cell.angle_alpha   90.00
_cell.angle_beta   90.00
_cell.angle_gamma   90.00
#
_symmetry.space_group_name_H-M   'P 1'
#
loop_
_entity.id
_entity.type
_entity.pdbx_description
1 polymer ?
#
loop_
_entity_poly.entity_id
_entity_poly.type
_entity_poly.pdbx_seq_one_letter_code
_entity_poly.pdbx_strand_id
1 'polypeptide(L)'
;MHYAALLTGARIHNLVFDKECFTHEGSAAKSESSFLAYSLALLFSDEDLIGEVRGRGAARMQQMVSSRPKEETPKLFRDGKLAYRETVLGGCIAVEDCNHTPLEPIPWDCIEKNCTNAVVFGKRLGLLIKTQESVVATLASTEAGSVEHRLEADHLQVLLKARKRLTEYVV
;
A
#
# COMPACT_ATOMS: atom_id res chain seq x y z
N MET A 1 13.67 28.55 30.85
CA MET A 1 14.25 27.28 31.34
C MET A 1 14.43 26.38 30.13
N HIS A 2 15.52 26.51 29.35
CA HIS A 2 16.83 25.86 29.56
C HIS A 2 16.73 24.35 29.87
N TYR A 3 16.91 23.55 28.82
CA TYR A 3 17.93 22.49 28.80
C TYR A 3 18.65 22.53 27.44
N ALA A 4 19.88 23.06 27.46
CA ALA A 4 20.99 22.57 26.64
C ALA A 4 21.57 21.35 27.40
N ALA A 5 22.32 20.40 26.85
CA ALA A 5 23.42 20.56 25.90
C ALA A 5 23.94 19.18 25.44
N LEU A 6 24.60 19.18 24.26
CA LEU A 6 25.88 18.53 23.95
C LEU A 6 26.00 17.00 23.99
N LEU A 7 26.20 16.41 22.80
CA LEU A 7 27.39 15.60 22.51
C LEU A 7 27.90 15.90 21.09
N THR A 8 28.91 16.77 21.05
CA THR A 8 30.10 16.76 20.17
C THR A 8 29.98 16.43 18.68
N GLY A 9 30.19 17.46 17.85
CA GLY A 9 31.19 17.34 16.77
C GLY A 9 30.74 17.18 15.33
N ALA A 10 29.72 17.91 14.85
CA ALA A 10 29.58 18.16 13.41
C ALA A 10 28.88 19.51 13.17
N ARG A 11 29.46 20.37 12.33
CA ARG A 11 28.84 21.61 11.87
C ARG A 11 27.55 21.26 11.13
N ILE A 12 26.40 21.68 11.64
CA ILE A 12 25.16 21.67 10.85
C ILE A 12 25.26 22.83 9.87
N HIS A 13 25.70 22.53 8.65
CA HIS A 13 25.46 23.41 7.52
C HIS A 13 23.97 23.35 7.18
N ASN A 14 23.37 24.52 6.94
CA ASN A 14 21.97 24.69 6.55
C ASN A 14 21.58 23.75 5.40
N LEU A 15 20.92 22.63 5.72
CA LEU A 15 20.47 21.59 4.78
C LEU A 15 19.31 22.04 3.87
N VAL A 16 18.82 23.28 4.02
CA VAL A 16 17.58 23.76 3.38
C VAL A 16 17.85 24.72 2.20
N PHE A 17 19.07 25.19 2.01
CA PHE A 17 19.35 26.27 1.04
C PHE A 17 20.36 25.93 -0.05
N ASP A 18 20.78 24.66 -0.16
CA ASP A 18 21.63 24.25 -1.26
C ASP A 18 20.79 23.96 -2.52
N LYS A 19 21.16 24.58 -3.65
CA LYS A 19 20.40 24.52 -4.92
C LYS A 19 20.54 23.19 -5.64
N GLU A 20 21.46 22.34 -5.19
CA GLU A 20 21.55 20.91 -5.56
C GLU A 20 20.65 20.04 -4.65
N CYS A 21 19.57 20.66 -4.16
CA CYS A 21 18.23 20.18 -3.84
C CYS A 21 17.98 18.70 -3.48
N PHE A 22 17.71 18.49 -2.18
CA PHE A 22 16.99 17.35 -1.59
C PHE A 22 15.70 16.95 -2.33
N THR A 23 15.07 17.87 -3.09
CA THR A 23 13.87 17.56 -3.88
C THR A 23 14.15 16.69 -5.10
N HIS A 24 15.31 16.87 -5.75
CA HIS A 24 15.70 16.05 -6.90
C HIS A 24 16.09 14.65 -6.44
N GLU A 25 16.91 14.52 -5.39
CA GLU A 25 17.24 13.25 -4.75
C GLU A 25 15.98 12.52 -4.23
N GLY A 26 15.07 13.25 -3.58
CA GLY A 26 13.81 12.69 -3.11
C GLY A 26 12.92 12.14 -4.23
N SER A 27 12.84 12.84 -5.37
CA SER A 27 12.06 12.38 -6.53
C SER A 27 12.66 11.14 -7.20
N ALA A 28 13.99 11.10 -7.34
CA ALA A 28 14.70 9.96 -7.90
C ALA A 28 14.55 8.74 -6.98
N ALA A 29 14.80 8.91 -5.68
CA ALA A 29 14.65 7.86 -4.68
C ALA A 29 13.20 7.33 -4.60
N LYS A 30 12.18 8.20 -4.74
CA LYS A 30 10.77 7.78 -4.80
C LYS A 30 10.49 6.89 -6.00
N SER A 31 11.05 7.22 -7.17
CA SER A 31 10.87 6.43 -8.39
C SER A 31 11.57 5.07 -8.31
N GLU A 32 12.80 5.03 -7.78
CA GLU A 32 13.59 3.81 -7.63
C GLU A 32 12.97 2.87 -6.60
N SER A 33 12.60 3.39 -5.42
CA SER A 33 11.90 2.61 -4.40
C SER A 33 10.57 2.06 -4.89
N SER A 34 9.80 2.85 -5.65
CA SER A 34 8.55 2.37 -6.26
C SER A 34 8.80 1.21 -7.23
N PHE A 35 9.80 1.35 -8.12
CA PHE A 35 10.12 0.30 -9.08
C PHE A 35 10.63 -0.99 -8.40
N LEU A 36 11.45 -0.86 -7.36
CA LEU A 36 11.94 -2.00 -6.58
C LEU A 36 10.80 -2.69 -5.83
N ALA A 37 9.93 -1.92 -5.17
CA ALA A 37 8.76 -2.46 -4.48
C ALA A 37 7.82 -3.20 -5.46
N TYR A 38 7.56 -2.61 -6.63
CA TYR A 38 6.85 -3.28 -7.72
C TYR A 38 7.51 -4.61 -8.12
N SER A 39 8.82 -4.57 -8.36
CA SER A 39 9.56 -5.75 -8.83
C SER A 39 9.52 -6.87 -7.79
N LEU A 40 9.72 -6.53 -6.51
CA LEU A 40 9.65 -7.49 -5.41
C LEU A 40 8.24 -8.07 -5.27
N ALA A 41 7.22 -7.21 -5.28
CA ALA A 41 5.85 -7.63 -4.99
C ALA A 41 5.19 -8.39 -6.15
N LEU A 42 5.58 -8.12 -7.41
CA LEU A 42 4.86 -8.62 -8.59
C LEU A 42 5.72 -9.35 -9.64
N LEU A 43 7.05 -9.27 -9.58
CA LEU A 43 7.92 -10.02 -10.49
C LEU A 43 8.67 -11.16 -9.78
N PHE A 44 8.96 -11.00 -8.48
CA PHE A 44 9.74 -11.95 -7.69
C PHE A 44 8.96 -12.59 -6.54
N SER A 45 7.65 -12.36 -6.47
CA SER A 45 6.79 -13.02 -5.50
C SER A 45 6.63 -14.50 -5.90
N ASP A 46 7.02 -15.42 -5.00
CA ASP A 46 6.78 -16.88 -5.09
C ASP A 46 5.28 -17.23 -4.89
N GLU A 47 4.42 -16.23 -4.71
CA GLU A 47 2.97 -16.45 -4.80
C GLU A 47 2.62 -16.74 -6.26
N ASP A 48 1.77 -17.72 -6.55
CA ASP A 48 1.27 -17.97 -7.91
C ASP A 48 0.51 -16.72 -8.39
N LEU A 49 1.25 -15.77 -8.97
CA LEU A 49 0.78 -14.44 -9.36
C LEU A 49 -0.32 -14.51 -10.42
N ILE A 50 -0.45 -15.65 -11.10
CA ILE A 50 -1.49 -15.93 -12.08
C ILE A 50 -2.79 -16.24 -11.33
N GLY A 51 -3.53 -15.18 -10.99
CA GLY A 51 -4.88 -15.27 -10.43
C GLY A 51 -4.99 -14.99 -8.92
N GLU A 52 -3.89 -14.81 -8.20
CA GLU A 52 -3.92 -14.42 -6.77
C GLU A 52 -3.84 -12.90 -6.57
N VAL A 53 -3.27 -12.16 -7.52
CA VAL A 53 -3.25 -10.69 -7.51
C VAL A 53 -4.52 -10.16 -8.17
N ARG A 54 -5.30 -9.36 -7.43
CA ARG A 54 -6.60 -8.85 -7.85
C ARG A 54 -6.68 -7.34 -7.67
N GLY A 55 -7.79 -6.78 -8.12
CA GLY A 55 -8.08 -5.35 -8.06
C GLY A 55 -7.80 -4.64 -9.37
N ARG A 56 -8.45 -3.48 -9.53
CA ARG A 56 -8.36 -2.69 -10.76
C ARG A 56 -6.94 -2.17 -11.01
N GLY A 57 -6.19 -1.90 -9.95
CA GLY A 57 -4.80 -1.45 -10.04
C GLY A 57 -3.88 -2.53 -10.63
N ALA A 58 -4.09 -3.78 -10.25
CA ALA A 58 -3.31 -4.91 -10.75
C ALA A 58 -3.50 -5.09 -12.27
N ALA A 59 -4.76 -5.14 -12.72
CA ALA A 59 -5.10 -5.27 -14.14
C ALA A 59 -4.54 -4.10 -14.97
N ARG A 60 -4.72 -2.86 -14.48
CA ARG A 60 -4.22 -1.66 -15.15
C ARG A 60 -2.69 -1.67 -15.25
N MET A 61 -2.00 -2.09 -14.19
CA MET A 61 -0.54 -2.14 -14.22
C MET A 61 -0.03 -3.26 -15.14
N GLN A 62 -0.66 -4.44 -15.12
CA GLN A 62 -0.35 -5.53 -16.04
C GLN A 62 -0.51 -5.08 -17.50
N GLN A 63 -1.59 -4.37 -17.84
CA GLN A 63 -1.81 -3.82 -19.18
C GLN A 63 -0.70 -2.82 -19.60
N MET A 64 -0.28 -1.95 -18.68
CA MET A 64 0.78 -0.97 -18.96
C MET A 64 2.16 -1.62 -19.13
N VAL A 65 2.48 -2.66 -18.36
CA VAL A 65 3.80 -3.31 -18.42
C VAL A 65 3.89 -4.32 -19.55
N SER A 66 2.85 -5.15 -19.76
CA SER A 66 2.85 -6.21 -20.79
C SER A 66 2.86 -5.69 -22.23
N SER A 67 2.47 -4.43 -22.45
CA SER A 67 2.46 -3.79 -23.77
C SER A 67 3.82 -3.23 -24.22
N ARG A 68 4.88 -3.41 -23.43
CA ARG A 68 6.19 -2.76 -23.64
C ARG A 68 7.37 -3.70 -23.37
N PRO A 69 8.56 -3.42 -23.93
CA PRO A 69 9.79 -4.07 -23.52
C PRO A 69 10.07 -3.89 -22.02
N LYS A 70 10.66 -4.90 -21.38
CA LYS A 70 10.92 -4.90 -19.92
C LYS A 70 11.83 -3.73 -19.52
N GLU A 71 12.77 -3.37 -20.38
CA GLU A 71 13.75 -2.31 -20.20
C GLU A 71 13.12 -0.90 -20.18
N GLU A 72 11.89 -0.75 -20.67
CA GLU A 72 11.15 0.51 -20.65
C GLU A 72 10.36 0.70 -19.36
N THR A 73 10.08 -0.36 -18.61
CA THR A 73 9.29 -0.29 -17.37
C THR A 73 9.89 0.67 -16.34
N PRO A 74 11.21 0.66 -16.04
CA PRO A 74 11.81 1.62 -15.11
C PRO A 74 11.64 3.08 -15.53
N LYS A 75 11.57 3.38 -16.84
CA LYS A 75 11.34 4.75 -17.34
C LYS A 75 9.96 5.26 -16.93
N LEU A 76 8.94 4.39 -16.91
CA LEU A 76 7.60 4.78 -16.50
C LEU A 76 7.52 5.22 -15.04
N PHE A 77 8.29 4.59 -14.15
CA PHE A 77 8.39 5.02 -12.75
C PHE A 77 9.13 6.35 -12.60
N ARG A 78 10.23 6.52 -13.34
CA ARG A 78 10.99 7.80 -13.35
C ARG A 78 10.16 8.96 -13.89
N ASP A 79 9.36 8.71 -14.93
CA ASP A 79 8.49 9.71 -15.56
C ASP A 79 7.20 9.99 -14.75
N GLY A 80 6.99 9.29 -13.61
CA GLY A 80 5.78 9.40 -12.81
C GLY A 80 4.51 8.85 -13.49
N LYS A 81 4.66 8.02 -14.53
CA LYS A 81 3.57 7.35 -15.25
C LYS A 81 3.13 6.07 -14.55
N LEU A 82 4.02 5.48 -13.77
CA LEU A 82 3.75 4.39 -12.84
C LEU A 82 4.24 4.75 -11.45
N ALA A 83 3.53 4.25 -10.46
CA ALA A 83 3.94 4.24 -9.07
C ALA A 83 3.51 2.92 -8.46
N TYR A 84 4.22 2.49 -7.42
CA TYR A 84 3.78 1.38 -6.60
C TYR A 84 4.20 1.66 -5.16
N ARG A 85 3.21 1.69 -4.26
CA ARG A 85 3.41 1.88 -2.83
C ARG A 85 2.87 0.65 -2.12
N GLU A 86 3.70 0.02 -1.32
CA GLU A 86 3.30 -1.16 -0.55
C GLU A 86 2.20 -0.80 0.45
N THR A 87 1.25 -1.71 0.61
CA THR A 87 0.17 -1.64 1.60
C THR A 87 0.03 -2.99 2.30
N VAL A 88 -0.69 -3.03 3.42
CA VAL A 88 -0.97 -4.29 4.14
C VAL A 88 -1.67 -5.34 3.27
N LEU A 89 -2.44 -4.92 2.26
CA LEU A 89 -3.16 -5.82 1.35
C LEU A 89 -2.40 -6.14 0.06
N GLY A 90 -1.31 -5.44 -0.23
CA GLY A 90 -0.60 -5.53 -1.49
C GLY A 90 0.01 -4.18 -1.84
N GLY A 91 -0.65 -3.40 -2.70
CA GLY A 91 -0.12 -2.10 -3.08
C GLY A 91 -1.14 -1.10 -3.61
N CYS A 92 -0.65 0.11 -3.85
CA CYS A 92 -1.37 1.20 -4.50
C CYS A 92 -0.56 1.74 -5.67
N ILE A 93 -1.19 1.87 -6.83
CA ILE A 93 -0.56 2.38 -8.06
C ILE A 93 -0.89 3.85 -8.37
N ALA A 94 -1.41 4.57 -7.38
CA ALA A 94 -1.68 6.01 -7.47
C ALA A 94 -0.38 6.77 -7.73
N VAL A 95 -0.35 7.56 -8.81
CA VAL A 95 0.79 8.41 -9.17
C VAL A 95 0.72 9.74 -8.41
N GLU A 96 -0.48 10.15 -8.04
CA GLU A 96 -0.77 11.27 -7.16
C GLU A 96 -0.17 11.09 -5.75
N ASP A 97 0.12 12.20 -5.09
CA ASP A 97 0.60 12.16 -3.71
C ASP A 97 -0.47 11.60 -2.77
N CYS A 98 -0.01 10.88 -1.73
CA CYS A 98 -0.92 10.32 -0.76
C CYS A 98 -1.52 11.45 0.07
N ASN A 99 -2.82 11.65 -0.03
CA ASN A 99 -3.57 12.62 0.77
C ASN A 99 -4.29 11.98 1.96
N HIS A 100 -4.05 10.69 2.23
CA HIS A 100 -4.63 9.97 3.36
C HIS A 100 -3.75 10.09 4.61
N THR A 101 -4.42 10.16 5.76
CA THR A 101 -3.76 10.23 7.06
C THR A 101 -2.98 8.93 7.34
N PRO A 102 -1.69 8.99 7.73
CA PRO A 102 -0.87 7.80 7.96
C PRO A 102 -1.29 6.91 9.14
N LEU A 103 -2.33 7.31 9.89
CA LEU A 103 -2.73 6.66 11.14
C LEU A 103 -3.56 5.40 10.91
N GLU A 104 -4.08 5.18 9.70
CA GLU A 104 -4.83 3.98 9.35
C GLU A 104 -3.95 3.01 8.55
N PRO A 105 -3.46 1.92 9.18
CA PRO A 105 -2.61 0.95 8.49
C PRO A 105 -3.39 0.17 7.41
N ILE A 106 -4.71 0.04 7.58
CA ILE A 106 -5.62 -0.60 6.62
C ILE A 106 -6.35 0.51 5.86
N PRO A 107 -6.27 0.56 4.53
CA PRO A 107 -6.94 1.58 3.73
C PRO A 107 -8.43 1.23 3.54
N TRP A 108 -9.22 1.29 4.62
CA TRP A 108 -10.64 0.90 4.67
C TRP A 108 -11.45 1.52 3.54
N ASP A 109 -11.25 2.81 3.32
CA ASP A 109 -11.89 3.58 2.26
C ASP A 109 -11.63 3.00 0.86
N CYS A 110 -10.39 2.59 0.56
CA CYS A 110 -10.08 2.00 -0.75
C CYS A 110 -10.64 0.58 -0.90
N ILE A 111 -10.71 -0.19 0.20
CA ILE A 111 -11.27 -1.55 0.21
C ILE A 111 -12.78 -1.49 -0.05
N GLU A 112 -13.48 -0.63 0.68
CA GLU A 112 -14.92 -0.45 0.61
C GLU A 112 -15.36 0.05 -0.77
N LYS A 113 -14.71 1.10 -1.29
CA LYS A 113 -15.08 1.78 -2.54
C LYS A 113 -14.56 1.12 -3.83
N ASN A 114 -13.97 -0.07 -3.75
CA ASN A 114 -13.36 -0.76 -4.90
C ASN A 114 -12.32 0.10 -5.64
N CYS A 115 -11.46 0.76 -4.89
CA CYS A 115 -10.48 1.73 -5.37
C CYS A 115 -9.74 1.31 -6.65
N THR A 116 -9.73 2.21 -7.65
CA THR A 116 -9.19 1.94 -8.99
C THR A 116 -7.69 1.62 -8.97
N ASN A 117 -6.97 2.20 -8.01
CA ASN A 117 -5.52 2.08 -7.89
C ASN A 117 -5.07 0.93 -6.98
N ALA A 118 -6.00 0.18 -6.39
CA ALA A 118 -5.68 -0.88 -5.44
C ALA A 118 -5.17 -2.15 -6.15
N VAL A 119 -4.06 -2.68 -5.63
CA VAL A 119 -3.49 -4.00 -5.90
C VAL A 119 -3.67 -4.83 -4.63
N VAL A 120 -4.36 -5.95 -4.73
CA VAL A 120 -4.70 -6.79 -3.58
C VAL A 120 -4.18 -8.20 -3.78
N PHE A 121 -3.41 -8.71 -2.83
CA PHE A 121 -2.98 -10.09 -2.77
C PHE A 121 -4.00 -10.93 -1.99
N GLY A 122 -4.54 -11.96 -2.65
CA GLY A 122 -5.59 -12.81 -2.09
C GLY A 122 -5.19 -13.44 -0.75
N LYS A 123 -3.93 -13.91 -0.64
CA LYS A 123 -3.39 -14.49 0.60
C LYS A 123 -3.37 -13.48 1.76
N ARG A 124 -2.91 -12.25 1.50
CA ARG A 124 -2.89 -11.18 2.53
C ARG A 124 -4.28 -10.76 2.95
N LEU A 125 -5.22 -10.63 2.01
CA LEU A 125 -6.62 -10.39 2.32
C LEU A 125 -7.22 -11.53 3.17
N GLY A 126 -6.94 -12.78 2.80
CA GLY A 126 -7.37 -13.95 3.56
C GLY A 126 -6.81 -13.98 4.98
N LEU A 127 -5.53 -13.65 5.15
CA LEU A 127 -4.90 -13.55 6.47
C LEU A 127 -5.54 -12.42 7.29
N LEU A 128 -5.74 -11.24 6.70
CA LEU A 128 -6.37 -10.12 7.38
C LEU A 128 -7.79 -10.45 7.84
N ILE A 129 -8.58 -11.13 7.00
CA ILE A 129 -9.92 -11.60 7.37
C ILE A 129 -9.87 -12.55 8.56
N LYS A 130 -8.98 -13.55 8.55
CA LYS A 130 -8.84 -14.50 9.67
C LYS A 130 -8.46 -13.79 10.98
N THR A 131 -7.53 -12.84 10.91
CA THR A 131 -7.14 -12.03 12.07
C THR A 131 -8.33 -11.22 12.59
N GLN A 132 -9.07 -10.57 11.69
CA GLN A 132 -10.25 -9.78 12.04
C GLN A 132 -11.37 -10.63 12.63
N GLU A 133 -11.63 -11.83 12.09
CA GLU A 133 -12.58 -12.81 12.65
C GLU A 133 -12.21 -13.17 14.10
N SER A 134 -10.92 -13.38 14.38
CA SER A 134 -10.43 -13.66 15.73
C SER A 134 -10.64 -12.48 16.69
N VAL A 135 -10.41 -11.24 16.23
CA VAL A 135 -10.64 -10.03 17.03
C VAL A 135 -12.13 -9.90 17.37
N VAL A 136 -13.01 -10.01 16.38
CA VAL A 136 -14.46 -9.94 16.57
C VAL A 136 -14.95 -11.03 17.51
N ALA A 137 -14.50 -12.28 17.34
CA ALA A 137 -14.89 -13.39 18.21
C ALA A 137 -14.43 -13.18 19.66
N THR A 138 -13.22 -12.64 19.86
CA THR A 138 -12.70 -12.32 21.19
C THR A 138 -13.57 -11.26 21.86
N LEU A 139 -13.83 -10.14 21.17
CA LEU A 139 -14.68 -9.05 21.67
C LEU A 139 -16.12 -9.48 21.91
N ALA A 140 -16.67 -10.36 21.07
CA ALA A 140 -18.00 -10.95 21.29
C ALA A 140 -18.06 -11.78 22.57
N SER A 141 -16.96 -12.41 22.99
CA SER A 141 -16.92 -13.23 24.20
C SER A 141 -16.70 -12.44 25.49
N THR A 142 -16.02 -11.30 25.44
CA THR A 142 -15.66 -10.50 26.62
C THR A 142 -16.48 -9.22 26.77
N GLU A 143 -16.85 -8.59 25.66
CA GLU A 143 -17.42 -7.23 25.61
C GLU A 143 -18.52 -7.13 24.55
N ALA A 144 -19.40 -8.13 24.52
CA ALA A 144 -20.46 -8.23 23.51
C ALA A 144 -21.27 -6.93 23.39
N GLY A 145 -21.28 -6.36 22.18
CA GLY A 145 -22.05 -5.15 21.87
C GLY A 145 -21.38 -3.84 22.29
N SER A 146 -20.15 -3.84 22.78
CA SER A 146 -19.33 -2.63 22.97
C SER A 146 -19.13 -1.86 21.67
N VAL A 147 -18.62 -0.63 21.76
CA VAL A 147 -18.34 0.20 20.57
C VAL A 147 -17.28 -0.49 19.71
N GLU A 148 -16.24 -1.00 20.37
CA GLU A 148 -15.12 -1.73 19.81
C GLU A 148 -15.61 -2.98 19.08
N HIS A 149 -16.44 -3.81 19.73
CA HIS A 149 -17.00 -5.00 19.11
C HIS A 149 -17.77 -4.66 17.82
N ARG A 150 -18.60 -3.61 17.84
CA ARG A 150 -19.38 -3.20 16.67
C ARG A 150 -18.50 -2.67 15.54
N LEU A 151 -17.52 -1.82 15.86
CA LEU A 151 -16.58 -1.28 14.87
C LEU A 151 -15.79 -2.40 14.18
N GLU A 152 -15.26 -3.35 14.96
CA GLU A 152 -14.48 -4.44 14.39
C GLU A 152 -15.36 -5.42 13.60
N ALA A 153 -16.62 -5.60 13.98
CA ALA A 153 -17.59 -6.37 13.20
C ALA A 153 -17.92 -5.68 11.86
N ASP A 154 -18.06 -4.35 11.85
CA ASP A 154 -18.29 -3.57 10.63
C ASP A 154 -17.08 -3.65 9.69
N HIS A 155 -15.86 -3.51 10.22
CA HIS A 155 -14.62 -3.73 9.47
C HIS A 155 -14.54 -5.13 8.86
N LEU A 156 -14.90 -6.17 9.63
CA LEU A 156 -14.95 -7.53 9.10
C LEU A 156 -15.93 -7.65 7.93
N GLN A 157 -17.11 -7.03 8.00
CA GLN A 157 -18.06 -7.02 6.89
C GLN A 157 -17.50 -6.35 5.64
N VAL A 158 -16.73 -5.26 5.78
CA VAL A 158 -16.04 -4.61 4.65
C VAL A 158 -15.06 -5.57 3.98
N LEU A 159 -14.23 -6.29 4.75
CA LEU A 159 -13.27 -7.26 4.21
C LEU A 159 -13.96 -8.43 3.50
N LEU A 160 -15.02 -8.97 4.08
CA LEU A 160 -15.78 -10.08 3.48
C LEU A 160 -16.43 -9.68 2.15
N LYS A 161 -17.01 -8.48 2.09
CA LYS A 161 -17.55 -7.89 0.84
C LYS A 161 -16.45 -7.70 -0.21
N ALA A 162 -15.28 -7.22 0.20
CA ALA A 162 -14.14 -7.04 -0.70
C ALA A 162 -13.65 -8.38 -1.26
N ARG A 163 -13.52 -9.43 -0.43
CA ARG A 163 -13.15 -10.78 -0.88
C ARG A 163 -14.14 -11.32 -1.90
N LYS A 164 -15.45 -11.20 -1.64
CA LYS A 164 -16.49 -11.64 -2.58
C LYS A 164 -16.33 -10.96 -3.94
N ARG A 165 -16.26 -9.63 -3.94
CA ARG A 165 -16.03 -8.84 -5.16
C ARG A 165 -14.79 -9.30 -5.92
N LEU A 166 -13.65 -9.42 -5.25
CA LEU A 166 -12.37 -9.76 -5.88
C LEU A 166 -12.32 -11.20 -6.42
N THR A 167 -13.16 -12.09 -5.88
CA THR A 167 -13.30 -13.49 -6.36
C THR A 167 -14.27 -13.58 -7.54
N GLU A 168 -15.29 -12.73 -7.61
CA GLU A 168 -16.29 -12.69 -8.69
C GLU A 168 -15.74 -12.11 -10.02
N TYR A 169 -14.61 -11.37 -9.99
CA TYR A 169 -13.91 -10.88 -11.20
C TYR A 169 -13.14 -11.97 -11.99
N VAL A 170 -13.45 -13.25 -11.76
CA VAL A 170 -12.97 -14.37 -12.59
C VAL A 170 -13.97 -14.63 -13.70
N VAL A 171 -13.95 -13.80 -14.75
CA VAL A 171 -14.52 -14.09 -16.07
C VAL A 171 -13.57 -13.57 -17.14
#